data_AF-A0A377DR43-F1
#
_entry.id   AF-A0A377DR43-F1
#
_cell.length_a   1.000
_cell.length_b   1.000
_cell.length_c   1.000
_cell.angle_alpha   90.00
_cell.angle_beta   90.00
_cell.angle_gamma   90.00
#
_symmetry.space_group_name_H-M   'P 1'
#
loop_
_entity.id
_entity.type
_entity.pdbx_description
1 polymer ?
#
loop_
_entity_poly.entity_id
_entity_poly.type
_entity_poly.pdbx_seq_one_letter_code
_entity_poly.pdbx_strand_id
1 'polypeptide(L)'
;MGNTGCNCLPHSAHGELPATFGPRELPALWHFLDSLPGEFNYGVEVRHPQFFAKGEEEQTLNRGLHQRGVNRVILDSRPVHAARPHSEAIRDAQRKKPKVPVHAVLTATNPLIRFIGSDDMTQNRELFQVWLQKLAQWHQTTTPYLFLHTPDIAQAPELVTYPVGRLT
;
A
#
# COMPACT_ATOMS: atom_id res chain seq x y z
N MET A 1 -24.67 -18.66 4.27
CA MET A 1 -23.79 -18.19 5.35
C MET A 1 -22.39 -17.99 4.76
N GLY A 2 -21.81 -16.80 4.92
CA GLY A 2 -20.48 -16.45 4.39
C GLY A 2 -20.53 -15.31 3.37
N ASN A 3 -20.81 -14.10 3.83
CA ASN A 3 -20.73 -12.89 3.03
C ASN A 3 -19.24 -12.53 2.85
N THR A 4 -18.65 -12.82 1.69
CA THR A 4 -17.30 -12.35 1.31
C THR A 4 -17.35 -10.88 0.90
N GLY A 5 -17.68 -10.02 1.87
CA GLY A 5 -17.52 -8.58 1.72
C GLY A 5 -16.06 -8.22 1.96
N CYS A 6 -15.40 -7.63 0.95
CA CYS A 6 -14.26 -6.76 1.20
C CYS A 6 -14.68 -5.75 2.28
N ASN A 7 -14.01 -5.76 3.44
CA ASN A 7 -14.29 -4.79 4.50
C ASN A 7 -13.96 -3.38 4.00
N CYS A 8 -14.98 -2.63 3.58
CA CYS A 8 -14.91 -1.18 3.57
C CYS A 8 -14.74 -0.72 5.02
N LEU A 9 -13.63 -0.05 5.32
CA LEU A 9 -13.22 0.30 6.68
C LEU A 9 -14.19 1.31 7.31
N PRO A 10 -14.81 1.01 8.47
CA PRO A 10 -15.46 2.06 9.25
C PRO A 10 -14.38 3.03 9.75
N HIS A 11 -14.56 4.33 9.49
CA HIS A 11 -13.69 5.42 9.96
C HIS A 11 -12.23 5.39 9.44
N SER A 12 -12.00 5.01 8.18
CA SER A 12 -10.68 5.20 7.54
C SER A 12 -10.80 5.83 6.15
N ALA A 13 -9.91 6.78 5.84
CA ALA A 13 -9.84 7.44 4.54
C ALA A 13 -8.39 7.49 4.04
N HIS A 14 -8.15 7.25 2.76
CA HIS A 14 -6.81 7.41 2.18
C HIS A 14 -6.87 8.20 0.88
N GLY A 15 -5.83 9.01 0.65
CA GLY A 15 -5.67 9.85 -0.52
C GLY A 15 -4.37 9.54 -1.26
N GLU A 16 -4.46 9.50 -2.58
CA GLU A 16 -3.32 9.33 -3.47
C GLU A 16 -2.86 10.68 -4.00
N LEU A 17 -1.59 11.01 -3.81
CA LEU A 17 -1.00 12.25 -4.28
C LEU A 17 -0.35 12.07 -5.67
N PRO A 18 -0.40 13.09 -6.55
CA PRO A 18 0.20 13.00 -7.87
C PRO A 18 1.72 12.87 -7.79
N ALA A 19 2.34 12.31 -8.83
CA ALA A 19 3.80 12.15 -8.88
C ALA A 19 4.58 13.47 -8.85
N THR A 20 3.93 14.58 -9.18
CA THR A 20 4.49 15.94 -9.09
C THR A 20 4.46 16.51 -7.67
N PHE A 21 3.73 15.88 -6.73
CA PHE A 21 3.71 16.30 -5.33
C PHE A 21 4.99 15.84 -4.65
N GLY A 22 5.93 16.75 -4.44
CA GLY A 22 7.25 16.49 -3.91
C GLY A 22 7.46 17.06 -2.49
N PRO A 23 8.73 17.10 -2.05
CA PRO A 23 9.09 17.55 -0.71
C PRO A 23 8.74 19.02 -0.43
N ARG A 24 8.71 19.86 -1.46
CA ARG A 24 8.40 21.30 -1.34
C ARG A 24 6.96 21.54 -0.93
N GLU A 25 6.07 20.62 -1.24
CA GLU A 25 4.64 20.70 -0.96
C GLU A 25 4.26 20.15 0.43
N LEU A 26 5.22 19.57 1.18
CA LEU A 26 4.97 19.02 2.52
C LEU A 26 4.30 20.01 3.49
N PRO A 27 4.65 21.31 3.55
CA PRO A 27 3.95 22.25 4.42
C PRO A 27 2.44 22.33 4.14
N ALA A 28 2.04 22.25 2.85
CA ALA A 28 0.63 22.24 2.47
C ALA A 28 -0.06 20.93 2.87
N LEU A 29 0.64 19.79 2.74
CA LEU A 29 0.14 18.50 3.23
C LEU A 29 -0.08 18.53 4.75
N TRP A 30 0.84 19.09 5.51
CA TRP A 30 0.72 19.21 6.96
C TRP A 30 -0.49 20.04 7.35
N HIS A 31 -0.66 21.22 6.75
CA HIS A 31 -1.83 22.05 7.01
C HIS A 31 -3.14 21.34 6.69
N PHE A 32 -3.20 20.63 5.56
CA PHE A 32 -4.37 19.83 5.20
C PHE A 32 -4.65 18.74 6.22
N LEU A 33 -3.65 17.91 6.57
CA LEU A 33 -3.82 16.82 7.54
C LEU A 33 -4.22 17.32 8.92
N ASP A 34 -3.68 18.46 9.35
CA ASP A 34 -4.00 19.09 10.65
C ASP A 34 -5.44 19.66 10.67
N SER A 35 -6.06 19.86 9.51
CA SER A 35 -7.46 20.32 9.39
C SER A 35 -8.49 19.17 9.34
N LEU A 36 -8.04 17.91 9.25
CA LEU A 36 -8.93 16.77 9.11
C LEU A 36 -9.60 16.40 10.44
N PRO A 37 -10.84 15.88 10.43
CA PRO A 37 -11.50 15.40 11.64
C PRO A 37 -10.73 14.26 12.32
N GLY A 38 -10.51 14.38 13.64
CA GLY A 38 -9.76 13.37 14.42
C GLY A 38 -10.46 12.02 14.61
N GLU A 39 -11.68 11.86 14.11
CA GLU A 39 -12.48 10.63 14.23
C GLU A 39 -12.08 9.53 13.22
N PHE A 40 -11.23 9.86 12.25
CA PHE A 40 -10.84 8.94 11.18
C PHE A 40 -9.35 8.61 11.21
N ASN A 41 -9.02 7.40 10.76
CA ASN A 41 -7.66 7.01 10.45
C ASN A 41 -7.32 7.39 9.01
N TYR A 42 -6.26 8.18 8.82
CA TYR A 42 -5.88 8.66 7.51
C TYR A 42 -4.69 7.90 6.91
N GLY A 43 -4.66 7.83 5.58
CA GLY A 43 -3.55 7.30 4.80
C GLY A 43 -3.13 8.24 3.66
N VAL A 44 -1.82 8.41 3.46
CA VAL A 44 -1.26 9.18 2.34
C VAL A 44 -0.41 8.27 1.46
N GLU A 45 -0.75 8.18 0.18
CA GLU A 45 0.07 7.51 -0.84
C GLU A 45 0.90 8.56 -1.59
N VAL A 46 2.23 8.53 -1.40
CA VAL A 46 3.17 9.38 -2.14
C VAL A 46 3.78 8.63 -3.32
N ARG A 47 4.10 9.36 -4.39
CA ARG A 47 4.67 8.77 -5.62
C ARG A 47 5.95 9.44 -6.10
N HIS A 48 6.33 10.55 -5.48
CA HIS A 48 7.51 11.31 -5.89
C HIS A 48 8.80 10.58 -5.47
N PRO A 49 9.77 10.37 -6.39
CA PRO A 49 10.97 9.55 -6.13
C PRO A 49 11.80 9.97 -4.92
N GLN A 50 11.86 11.28 -4.62
CA GLN A 50 12.61 11.79 -3.45
C GLN A 50 12.11 11.21 -2.12
N PHE A 51 10.84 10.82 -2.02
CA PHE A 51 10.29 10.17 -0.82
C PHE A 51 10.68 8.69 -0.68
N PHE A 52 11.44 8.14 -1.62
CA PHE A 52 11.94 6.77 -1.62
C PHE A 52 13.47 6.71 -1.70
N ALA A 53 14.14 7.86 -1.67
CA ALA A 53 15.58 7.98 -1.85
C ALA A 53 16.40 7.71 -0.58
N LYS A 54 15.75 7.38 0.56
CA LYS A 54 16.39 7.20 1.88
C LYS A 54 17.14 8.45 2.38
N GLY A 55 16.83 9.61 1.82
CA GLY A 55 17.38 10.92 2.17
C GLY A 55 16.55 11.67 3.21
N GLU A 56 16.87 12.95 3.39
CA GLU A 56 16.20 13.83 4.36
C GLU A 56 14.71 14.03 4.04
N GLU A 57 14.36 14.05 2.76
CA GLU A 57 13.01 14.27 2.27
C GLU A 57 12.07 13.13 2.69
N GLU A 58 12.54 11.89 2.55
CA GLU A 58 11.81 10.71 3.01
C GLU A 58 11.67 10.71 4.54
N GLN A 59 12.73 11.04 5.27
CA GLN A 59 12.67 11.09 6.72
C GLN A 59 11.70 12.19 7.21
N THR A 60 11.69 13.33 6.54
CA THR A 60 10.79 14.46 6.86
C THR A 60 9.34 14.07 6.64
N LEU A 61 9.02 13.41 5.52
CA LEU A 61 7.70 12.83 5.29
C LEU A 61 7.32 11.84 6.40
N ASN A 62 8.16 10.84 6.67
CA ASN A 62 7.85 9.78 7.63
C ASN A 62 7.66 10.33 9.05
N ARG A 63 8.50 11.28 9.50
CA ARG A 63 8.35 11.94 10.80
C ARG A 63 7.07 12.76 10.87
N GLY A 64 6.78 13.56 9.84
CA GLY A 64 5.58 14.42 9.82
C GLY A 64 4.28 13.62 9.83
N LEU A 65 4.24 12.49 9.11
CA LEU A 65 3.13 11.54 9.15
C LEU A 65 3.02 10.88 10.53
N HIS A 66 4.14 10.45 11.11
CA HIS A 66 4.17 9.79 12.41
C HIS A 66 3.65 10.69 13.54
N GLN A 67 4.08 11.96 13.56
CA GLN A 67 3.62 12.95 14.53
C GLN A 67 2.11 13.18 14.50
N ARG A 68 1.47 12.93 13.34
CA ARG A 68 0.03 13.12 13.12
C ARG A 68 -0.78 11.84 13.24
N GLY A 69 -0.13 10.70 13.52
CA GLY A 69 -0.80 9.40 13.50
C GLY A 69 -1.37 9.03 12.12
N VAL A 70 -0.79 9.56 11.04
CA VAL A 70 -1.24 9.29 9.66
C VAL A 70 -0.41 8.16 9.04
N ASN A 71 -1.07 7.23 8.37
CA ASN A 71 -0.42 6.10 7.71
C ASN A 71 0.23 6.54 6.40
N ARG A 72 1.46 6.11 6.15
CA ARG A 72 2.01 6.09 4.80
C ARG A 72 1.47 4.84 4.09
N VAL A 73 0.75 5.04 3.00
CA VAL A 73 0.29 3.91 2.18
C VAL A 73 1.50 3.26 1.53
N ILE A 74 1.60 1.95 1.68
CA ILE A 74 2.68 1.15 1.14
C ILE A 74 2.20 0.53 -0.17
N LEU A 75 2.64 1.12 -1.28
CA LEU A 75 2.35 0.62 -2.61
C LEU A 75 3.36 -0.49 -2.97
N ASP A 76 2.84 -1.67 -3.31
CA ASP A 76 3.61 -2.74 -3.94
C ASP A 76 3.10 -2.98 -5.36
N SER A 77 3.78 -2.36 -6.33
CA SER A 77 3.53 -2.56 -7.75
C SER A 77 4.54 -3.48 -8.44
N ARG A 78 5.37 -4.20 -7.66
CA ARG A 78 6.34 -5.15 -8.24
C ARG A 78 5.67 -6.19 -9.15
N PRO A 79 4.51 -6.79 -8.83
CA PRO A 79 3.92 -7.83 -9.68
C PRO A 79 3.53 -7.29 -11.06
N VAL A 80 2.76 -6.20 -11.15
CA VAL A 80 2.38 -5.64 -12.45
C VAL A 80 3.60 -5.26 -13.31
N HIS A 81 4.69 -4.78 -12.69
CA HIS A 81 5.93 -4.42 -13.40
C HIS A 81 6.85 -5.60 -13.71
N ALA A 82 6.73 -6.72 -13.00
CA ALA A 82 7.49 -7.96 -13.24
C ALA A 82 6.78 -8.91 -14.23
N ALA A 83 5.50 -8.68 -14.51
CA ALA A 83 4.73 -9.43 -15.48
C ALA A 83 5.33 -9.32 -16.89
N ARG A 84 5.30 -10.43 -17.64
CA ARG A 84 5.74 -10.43 -19.05
C ARG A 84 4.75 -9.58 -19.87
N PRO A 85 5.19 -8.58 -20.65
CA PRO A 85 4.32 -7.69 -21.41
C PRO A 85 3.79 -8.36 -22.69
N HIS A 86 3.04 -9.44 -22.54
CA HIS A 86 2.58 -10.31 -23.62
C HIS A 86 1.26 -9.84 -24.27
N SER A 87 0.57 -8.88 -23.65
CA SER A 87 -0.65 -8.26 -24.17
C SER A 87 -0.59 -6.74 -24.06
N GLU A 88 -1.40 -6.03 -24.85
CA GLU A 88 -1.50 -4.57 -24.75
C GLU A 88 -2.10 -4.14 -23.41
N ALA A 89 -3.01 -4.94 -22.84
CA ALA A 89 -3.59 -4.68 -21.52
C ALA A 89 -2.52 -4.63 -20.42
N ILE A 90 -1.54 -5.55 -20.45
CA ILE A 90 -0.45 -5.58 -19.47
C ILE A 90 0.50 -4.40 -19.69
N ARG A 91 0.85 -4.10 -20.94
CA ARG A 91 1.70 -2.94 -21.26
C ARG A 91 1.05 -1.64 -20.80
N ASP A 92 -0.24 -1.49 -21.03
CA ASP A 92 -1.01 -0.34 -20.58
C ASP A 92 -1.06 -0.24 -19.05
N ALA A 93 -1.30 -1.36 -18.37
CA ALA A 93 -1.22 -1.42 -16.91
C ALA A 93 0.18 -0.99 -16.42
N GLN A 94 1.26 -1.53 -16.99
CA GLN A 94 2.63 -1.16 -16.63
C GLN A 94 2.93 0.33 -16.85
N ARG A 95 2.44 0.93 -17.95
CA ARG A 95 2.62 2.37 -18.21
C ARG A 95 1.88 3.25 -17.20
N LYS A 96 0.67 2.83 -16.79
CA LYS A 96 -0.20 3.63 -15.92
C LYS A 96 0.11 3.48 -14.43
N LYS A 97 0.59 2.31 -13.99
CA LYS A 97 0.84 2.04 -12.56
C LYS A 97 2.17 2.67 -12.12
N PRO A 98 2.22 3.33 -10.96
CA PRO A 98 3.47 3.91 -10.46
C PRO A 98 4.56 2.86 -10.29
N LYS A 99 5.80 3.25 -10.53
CA LYS A 99 6.98 2.42 -10.31
C LYS A 99 7.86 3.07 -9.24
N VAL A 100 7.55 2.78 -7.98
CA VAL A 100 8.30 3.25 -6.81
C VAL A 100 8.78 2.07 -5.97
N PRO A 101 9.90 2.19 -5.24
CA PRO A 101 10.35 1.15 -4.32
C PRO A 101 9.31 0.80 -3.26
N VAL A 102 9.23 -0.48 -2.90
CA VAL A 102 8.37 -0.94 -1.80
C VAL A 102 9.05 -0.62 -0.47
N HIS A 103 8.49 0.34 0.27
CA HIS A 103 9.00 0.75 1.58
C HIS A 103 8.00 0.36 2.68
N ALA A 104 8.25 -0.79 3.32
CA ALA A 104 7.45 -1.27 4.45
C ALA A 104 7.79 -0.49 5.72
N VAL A 105 7.06 0.60 5.98
CA VAL A 105 7.25 1.49 7.13
C VAL A 105 5.94 1.67 7.90
N LEU A 106 6.03 1.66 9.22
CA LEU A 106 4.92 2.03 10.10
C LEU A 106 5.07 3.50 10.48
N THR A 107 4.14 4.34 10.03
CA THR A 107 4.02 5.71 10.52
C THR A 107 2.87 5.85 11.51
N ALA A 108 1.90 4.94 11.52
CA ALA A 108 0.80 4.91 12.48
C ALA A 108 0.35 3.46 12.76
N THR A 109 -0.75 3.30 13.50
CA THR A 109 -1.25 2.02 14.05
C THR A 109 -2.13 1.22 13.09
N ASN A 110 -2.39 1.73 11.89
CA ASN A 110 -3.27 1.13 10.90
C ASN A 110 -2.59 0.99 9.53
N PRO A 111 -1.47 0.25 9.42
CA PRO A 111 -0.68 0.24 8.19
C PRO A 111 -1.51 -0.19 6.99
N LEU A 112 -1.42 0.60 5.93
CA LEU A 112 -2.20 0.42 4.69
C LEU A 112 -1.29 -0.10 3.58
N ILE A 113 -1.50 -1.35 3.16
CA ILE A 113 -0.79 -1.97 2.04
C ILE A 113 -1.70 -1.95 0.82
N ARG A 114 -1.18 -1.49 -0.32
CA ARG A 114 -1.84 -1.56 -1.61
C ARG A 114 -1.00 -2.42 -2.56
N PHE A 115 -1.44 -3.65 -2.79
CA PHE A 115 -0.74 -4.61 -3.64
C PHE A 115 -1.37 -4.62 -5.03
N ILE A 116 -0.58 -4.30 -6.04
CA ILE A 116 -0.99 -4.25 -7.45
C ILE A 116 -0.51 -5.54 -8.13
N GLY A 117 -1.40 -6.51 -8.17
CA GLY A 117 -1.16 -7.80 -8.82
C GLY A 117 -1.06 -7.69 -10.33
N SER A 118 -0.47 -8.71 -10.92
CA SER A 118 -0.49 -8.99 -12.36
C SER A 118 -1.54 -10.05 -12.70
N ASP A 119 -1.60 -10.47 -13.95
CA ASP A 119 -2.33 -11.64 -14.42
C ASP A 119 -1.60 -12.97 -14.20
N ASP A 120 -0.33 -12.95 -13.75
CA ASP A 120 0.42 -14.12 -13.32
C ASP A 120 0.18 -14.39 -11.83
N MET A 121 -0.74 -15.31 -11.54
CA MET A 121 -1.08 -15.67 -10.16
C MET A 121 0.03 -16.39 -9.40
N THR A 122 0.92 -17.09 -10.09
CA THR A 122 2.07 -17.73 -9.43
C THR A 122 3.05 -16.65 -8.97
N GLN A 123 3.38 -15.71 -9.84
CA GLN A 123 4.21 -14.56 -9.49
C GLN A 123 3.58 -13.70 -8.39
N ASN A 124 2.27 -13.43 -8.46
CA ASN A 124 1.57 -12.69 -7.43
C ASN A 124 1.73 -13.36 -6.06
N ARG A 125 1.54 -14.70 -5.98
CA ARG A 125 1.72 -15.45 -4.74
C ARG A 125 3.14 -15.34 -4.20
N GLU A 126 4.15 -15.57 -5.04
CA GLU A 126 5.57 -15.50 -4.64
C GLU A 126 5.93 -14.13 -4.05
N LEU A 127 5.55 -13.06 -4.75
CA LEU A 127 5.80 -11.69 -4.30
C LEU A 127 4.96 -11.30 -3.08
N PHE A 128 3.81 -11.94 -2.87
CA PHE A 128 2.93 -11.68 -1.74
C PHE A 128 3.36 -12.41 -0.46
N GLN A 129 4.17 -13.47 -0.54
CA GLN A 129 4.62 -14.22 0.65
C GLN A 129 5.30 -13.35 1.72
N VAL A 130 6.10 -12.36 1.29
CA VAL A 130 6.75 -11.43 2.22
C VAL A 130 5.73 -10.59 3.01
N TRP A 131 4.58 -10.29 2.41
CA TRP A 131 3.50 -9.57 3.06
C TRP A 131 2.77 -10.45 4.07
N LEU A 132 2.54 -11.74 3.79
CA LEU A 132 1.91 -12.64 4.77
C LEU A 132 2.70 -12.68 6.08
N GLN A 133 4.03 -12.81 5.98
CA GLN A 133 4.92 -12.78 7.14
C GLN A 133 4.87 -11.42 7.86
N LYS A 134 4.91 -10.32 7.09
CA LYS A 134 4.92 -8.97 7.64
C LYS A 134 3.59 -8.60 8.32
N LEU A 135 2.47 -8.97 7.71
CA LEU A 135 1.13 -8.77 8.24
C LEU A 135 0.94 -9.55 9.54
N ALA A 136 1.40 -10.81 9.61
CA ALA A 136 1.38 -11.59 10.84
C ALA A 136 2.18 -10.92 11.96
N GLN A 137 3.36 -10.35 11.65
CA GLN A 137 4.15 -9.57 12.60
C GLN A 137 3.39 -8.31 13.05
N TRP A 138 2.87 -7.52 12.12
CA TRP A 138 2.20 -6.25 12.41
C TRP A 138 0.89 -6.42 13.16
N HIS A 139 0.13 -7.48 12.90
CA HIS A 139 -1.12 -7.78 13.61
C HIS A 139 -0.94 -7.99 15.13
N GLN A 140 0.29 -8.17 15.61
CA GLN A 140 0.57 -8.28 17.04
C GLN A 140 0.42 -6.93 17.77
N THR A 141 0.58 -5.80 17.07
CA THR A 141 0.68 -4.46 17.68
C THR A 141 -0.09 -3.36 16.93
N THR A 142 -0.62 -3.69 15.74
CA THR A 142 -1.30 -2.76 14.84
C THR A 142 -2.50 -3.46 14.19
N THR A 143 -3.35 -2.69 13.50
CA THR A 143 -4.45 -3.23 12.72
C THR A 143 -4.17 -3.02 11.23
N PRO A 144 -3.47 -3.95 10.56
CA PRO A 144 -3.10 -3.78 9.16
C PRO A 144 -4.31 -3.90 8.23
N TYR A 145 -4.25 -3.13 7.14
CA TYR A 145 -5.25 -3.10 6.09
C TYR A 145 -4.60 -3.38 4.74
N LEU A 146 -5.23 -4.25 3.97
CA LEU A 146 -4.73 -4.71 2.69
C LEU A 146 -5.75 -4.44 1.58
N PHE A 147 -5.31 -3.72 0.56
CA PHE A 147 -6.04 -3.50 -0.68
C PHE A 147 -5.37 -4.30 -1.79
N LEU A 148 -6.07 -5.32 -2.29
CA LEU A 148 -5.63 -6.12 -3.44
C LEU A 148 -6.24 -5.56 -4.71
N HIS A 149 -5.39 -5.24 -5.69
CA HIS A 149 -5.81 -4.86 -7.04
C HIS A 149 -5.21 -5.85 -8.03
N THR A 150 -5.98 -6.87 -8.38
CA THR A 150 -5.68 -7.81 -9.47
C THR A 150 -6.55 -7.46 -10.69
N PRO A 151 -6.11 -7.80 -11.92
CA PRO A 151 -6.93 -7.62 -13.13
C PRO A 151 -8.27 -8.34 -13.05
N ASP A 152 -8.28 -9.51 -12.41
CA ASP A 152 -9.49 -10.25 -12.03
C ASP A 152 -9.65 -10.26 -10.50
N ILE A 153 -10.68 -9.57 -10.01
CA ILE A 153 -10.97 -9.47 -8.57
C ILE A 153 -11.36 -10.82 -7.96
N ALA A 154 -11.85 -11.78 -8.75
CA ALA A 154 -12.20 -13.12 -8.29
C ALA A 154 -10.99 -13.91 -7.78
N GLN A 155 -9.77 -13.53 -8.18
CA GLN A 155 -8.52 -14.17 -7.78
C GLN A 155 -7.92 -13.60 -6.48
N ALA A 156 -8.43 -12.47 -5.97
CA ALA A 156 -7.94 -11.86 -4.75
C ALA A 156 -7.99 -12.80 -3.52
N PRO A 157 -9.05 -13.62 -3.31
CA PRO A 157 -9.08 -14.61 -2.24
C PRO A 157 -7.94 -15.64 -2.30
N GLU A 158 -7.44 -16.00 -3.48
CA GLU A 158 -6.36 -16.99 -3.62
C GLU A 158 -5.03 -16.52 -3.03
N LEU A 159 -4.82 -15.19 -2.93
CA LEU A 159 -3.64 -14.60 -2.30
C LEU A 159 -3.68 -14.68 -0.78
N VAL A 160 -4.88 -14.76 -0.19
CA VAL A 160 -5.12 -14.73 1.25
C VAL A 160 -5.58 -16.07 1.83
N THR A 161 -6.04 -17.00 1.00
CA THR A 161 -6.56 -18.32 1.42
C THR A 161 -5.44 -19.37 1.45
N TYR A 162 -4.29 -18.99 1.98
CA TYR A 162 -3.24 -19.95 2.32
C TYR A 162 -3.28 -20.19 3.83
N PRO A 163 -3.36 -21.45 4.29
CA PRO A 163 -3.28 -21.72 5.71
C PRO A 163 -1.93 -21.19 6.23
N VAL A 164 -1.99 -20.29 7.21
CA VAL A 164 -0.85 -19.85 8.05
C VAL A 164 -0.44 -21.01 8.95
N GLY A 165 -0.09 -22.14 8.33
CA GLY A 165 -0.06 -23.46 8.95
C GLY A 165 1.03 -24.33 8.36
N ARG A 166 2.26 -23.80 8.28
CA ARG A 166 3.51 -24.58 8.35
C ARG A 166 4.72 -23.66 8.49
N LEU A 167 4.82 -23.02 9.65
CA LEU A 167 6.08 -22.58 10.21
C LEU A 167 6.09 -23.05 11.67
N THR A 168 6.38 -24.33 11.84
CA THR A 168 6.86 -24.94 13.09
C THR A 168 8.26 -25.43 12.83
#